data_AF-A0A2V9XJR0-F1
#
_entry.id   AF-A0A2V9XJR0-F1
#
_cell.length_a   1.000
_cell.length_b   1.000
_cell.length_c   1.000
_cell.angle_alpha   90.00
_cell.angle_beta   90.00
_cell.angle_gamma   90.00
#
_symmetry.space_group_name_H-M   'P 1'
#
loop_
_entity.id
_entity.type
_entity.pdbx_description
1 polymer ?
#
loop_
_entity_poly.entity_id
_entity_poly.type
_entity_poly.pdbx_seq_one_letter_code
_entity_poly.pdbx_strand_id
1 'polypeptide(L)'
;MKLSRTKIILAGLIITLVAAVAVSQTVKRAHMHGGEFGLGGHMLGFFTDYLNLTDAQQAQIKEIMAKERPTIQPLMEQLKQSHHQLRQLAESGSFDEGKVRSLAAQQSQTMTELIVQKTRIESDLFQLLTPEQKTKMQEFMNRHEQRFMKHMHEGMSGD
;
A
#
# COMPACT_ATOMS: atom_id res chain seq x y z
N MET A 1 -38.58 33.06 -41.97
CA MET A 1 -37.21 32.94 -42.51
C MET A 1 -36.90 31.44 -42.67
N LYS A 2 -36.17 31.08 -43.72
CA LYS A 2 -36.18 29.79 -44.45
C LYS A 2 -35.65 28.56 -43.68
N LEU A 3 -36.15 27.39 -44.08
CA LEU A 3 -35.75 26.02 -43.70
C LEU A 3 -34.58 25.50 -44.58
N SER A 4 -33.63 24.72 -44.02
CA SER A 4 -32.88 23.60 -44.67
C SER A 4 -31.85 23.03 -43.67
N ARG A 5 -31.81 21.77 -43.22
CA ARG A 5 -31.65 20.42 -43.84
C ARG A 5 -30.30 20.16 -44.54
N THR A 6 -29.72 18.98 -44.23
CA THR A 6 -28.63 18.18 -44.88
C THR A 6 -27.18 18.43 -44.41
N LYS A 7 -26.25 17.46 -44.27
CA LYS A 7 -26.17 15.97 -44.41
C LYS A 7 -24.84 15.51 -43.74
N ILE A 8 -24.80 14.27 -43.25
CA ILE A 8 -23.60 13.56 -42.75
C ILE A 8 -22.67 13.21 -43.93
N ILE A 9 -21.35 13.41 -43.79
CA ILE A 9 -20.32 12.69 -44.56
C ILE A 9 -19.12 12.37 -43.64
N LEU A 10 -18.82 11.06 -43.53
CA LEU A 10 -17.56 10.46 -43.06
C LEU A 10 -16.39 10.87 -43.98
N ALA A 11 -15.20 11.12 -43.41
CA ALA A 11 -13.92 10.51 -43.82
C ALA A 11 -12.72 11.34 -43.31
N GLY A 12 -11.65 10.65 -42.91
CA GLY A 12 -10.28 11.14 -43.17
C GLY A 12 -9.39 11.33 -41.94
N LEU A 13 -8.54 10.32 -41.72
CA LEU A 13 -7.33 10.31 -40.90
C LEU A 13 -6.33 11.44 -41.26
N ILE A 14 -5.36 11.69 -40.34
CA ILE A 14 -3.96 12.23 -40.47
C ILE A 14 -3.73 13.42 -39.51
N ILE A 15 -3.15 13.21 -38.31
CA ILE A 15 -1.73 13.02 -37.93
C ILE A 15 -0.95 14.35 -37.67
N THR A 16 -0.64 14.52 -36.36
CA THR A 16 0.52 15.20 -35.68
C THR A 16 0.77 16.71 -35.78
N LEU A 17 0.94 17.38 -34.62
CA LEU A 17 2.29 17.68 -34.07
C LEU A 17 2.30 18.10 -32.58
N VAL A 18 3.10 17.34 -31.83
CA VAL A 18 3.82 17.55 -30.56
C VAL A 18 3.92 18.98 -29.98
N ALA A 19 3.65 19.09 -28.68
CA ALA A 19 4.42 19.94 -27.79
C ALA A 19 4.87 19.11 -26.57
N ALA A 20 6.14 18.72 -26.57
CA ALA A 20 6.80 18.07 -25.45
C ALA A 20 7.06 19.12 -24.36
N VAL A 21 6.36 19.01 -23.23
CA VAL A 21 6.80 19.69 -22.00
C VAL A 21 7.55 18.64 -21.18
N ALA A 22 8.88 18.75 -21.24
CA ALA A 22 9.79 18.00 -20.40
C ALA A 22 9.60 18.43 -18.94
N VAL A 23 8.79 17.68 -18.18
CA VAL A 23 8.83 17.79 -16.71
C VAL A 23 10.02 16.96 -16.24
N SER A 24 11.11 17.67 -15.92
CA SER A 24 12.31 17.12 -15.32
C SER A 24 11.95 16.30 -14.07
N GLN A 25 12.17 14.99 -14.15
CA GLN A 25 11.97 14.06 -13.05
C GLN A 25 13.13 14.18 -12.06
N THR A 26 12.97 14.99 -11.03
CA THR A 26 13.69 14.81 -9.77
C THR A 26 12.71 14.37 -8.70
N VAL A 27 12.19 13.15 -8.85
CA VAL A 27 11.54 12.45 -7.74
C VAL A 27 12.66 12.06 -6.78
N LYS A 28 12.89 12.89 -5.76
CA LYS A 28 13.66 12.46 -4.58
C LYS A 28 12.95 11.24 -4.02
N ARG A 29 13.55 10.05 -4.21
CA ARG A 29 13.14 8.82 -3.54
C ARG A 29 13.39 9.04 -2.04
N ALA A 30 12.38 9.51 -1.32
CA ALA A 30 12.39 9.49 0.13
C ALA A 30 12.41 8.03 0.56
N HIS A 31 13.52 7.57 1.13
CA HIS A 31 13.59 6.30 1.83
C HIS A 31 12.71 6.42 3.08
N MET A 32 11.44 6.08 2.96
CA MET A 32 10.57 5.91 4.11
C MET A 32 10.82 4.51 4.66
N HIS A 33 11.55 4.41 5.76
CA HIS A 33 11.65 3.17 6.54
C HIS A 33 10.23 2.65 6.79
N GLY A 34 9.98 1.42 6.35
CA GLY A 34 8.67 0.80 6.43
C GLY A 34 8.25 0.69 7.90
N GLY A 35 7.09 1.26 8.23
CA GLY A 35 6.45 0.99 9.50
C GLY A 35 6.12 -0.49 9.64
N GLU A 36 5.99 -0.93 10.89
CA GLU A 36 5.76 -2.31 11.36
C GLU A 36 4.60 -3.05 10.66
N PHE A 37 3.75 -2.32 9.93
CA PHE A 37 2.56 -2.82 9.24
C PHE A 37 2.79 -3.14 7.75
N GLY A 38 3.99 -2.94 7.23
CA GLY A 38 4.27 -3.11 5.80
C GLY A 38 3.55 -2.10 4.91
N LEU A 39 2.75 -1.16 5.46
CA LEU A 39 2.06 -0.12 4.68
C LEU A 39 2.98 1.01 4.18
N GLY A 40 4.28 0.90 4.42
CA GLY A 40 5.29 1.83 3.92
C GLY A 40 5.65 1.60 2.46
N GLY A 41 6.38 2.55 1.87
CA GLY A 41 6.82 2.52 0.47
C GLY A 41 7.63 1.28 0.06
N HIS A 42 8.08 0.45 1.01
CA HIS A 42 8.73 -0.83 0.75
C HIS A 42 7.80 -1.91 0.17
N MET A 43 6.55 -2.02 0.63
CA MET A 43 5.60 -2.96 -0.01
C MET A 43 5.37 -2.53 -1.46
N LEU A 44 5.00 -1.26 -1.68
CA LEU A 44 4.82 -0.74 -3.04
C LEU A 44 6.07 -0.87 -3.91
N GLY A 45 7.25 -0.52 -3.39
CA GLY A 45 8.50 -0.62 -4.13
C GLY A 45 8.86 -2.05 -4.50
N PHE A 46 8.55 -3.01 -3.63
CA PHE A 46 8.69 -4.42 -3.94
C PHE A 46 7.70 -4.86 -5.03
N PHE A 47 6.42 -4.47 -4.93
CA PHE A 47 5.41 -4.80 -5.93
C PHE A 47 5.75 -4.22 -7.32
N THR A 48 6.21 -2.98 -7.39
CA THR A 48 6.52 -2.30 -8.66
C THR A 48 7.64 -3.00 -9.41
N ASP A 49 8.72 -3.33 -8.71
CA ASP A 49 9.94 -3.86 -9.32
C ASP A 49 9.79 -5.35 -9.64
N TYR A 50 9.07 -6.10 -8.81
CA TYR A 50 8.88 -7.53 -9.01
C TYR A 50 7.81 -7.85 -10.06
N LEU A 51 6.72 -7.08 -10.14
CA LEU A 51 5.62 -7.35 -11.09
C LEU A 51 5.79 -6.66 -12.45
N ASN A 52 6.86 -5.89 -12.65
CA ASN A 52 7.06 -5.08 -13.87
C ASN A 52 5.82 -4.23 -14.18
N LEU A 53 5.35 -3.47 -13.19
CA LEU A 53 4.13 -2.67 -13.34
C LEU A 53 4.31 -1.60 -14.39
N THR A 54 3.34 -1.47 -15.29
CA THR A 54 3.30 -0.39 -16.29
C THR A 54 3.18 0.97 -15.63
N ASP A 55 3.59 2.04 -16.30
CA ASP A 55 3.45 3.41 -15.79
C ASP A 55 2.00 3.75 -15.44
N ALA A 56 1.04 3.23 -16.22
CA ALA A 56 -0.39 3.39 -15.96
C ALA A 56 -0.82 2.68 -14.67
N GLN A 57 -0.39 1.44 -14.44
CA GLN A 57 -0.63 0.72 -13.18
C GLN A 57 -0.01 1.47 -12.01
N GLN A 58 1.25 1.91 -12.13
CA GLN A 58 1.93 2.67 -11.06
C GLN A 58 1.19 3.97 -10.70
N ALA A 59 0.63 4.67 -11.69
CA ALA A 59 -0.16 5.88 -11.45
C ALA A 59 -1.45 5.56 -10.67
N GLN A 60 -2.18 4.51 -11.05
CA GLN A 60 -3.40 4.08 -10.35
C GLN A 60 -3.09 3.63 -8.91
N ILE A 61 -1.99 2.92 -8.70
CA ILE A 61 -1.54 2.53 -7.37
C ILE A 61 -1.26 3.75 -6.49
N LYS A 62 -0.60 4.78 -7.04
CA LYS A 62 -0.35 6.03 -6.29
C LYS A 62 -1.65 6.73 -5.92
N GLU A 63 -2.65 6.71 -6.79
CA GLU A 63 -3.96 7.28 -6.53
C GLU A 63 -4.69 6.54 -5.41
N ILE A 64 -4.70 5.20 -5.43
CA ILE A 64 -5.25 4.36 -4.35
C ILE A 64 -4.56 4.72 -3.03
N MET A 65 -3.23 4.78 -3.00
CA MET A 65 -2.49 5.12 -1.77
C MET A 65 -2.78 6.55 -1.30
N ALA A 66 -2.89 7.51 -2.21
CA ALA A 66 -3.21 8.89 -1.86
C ALA A 66 -4.62 9.01 -1.26
N LYS A 67 -5.58 8.23 -1.78
CA LYS A 67 -6.95 8.16 -1.28
C LYS A 67 -7.05 7.54 0.12
N GLU A 68 -6.29 6.48 0.39
CA GLU A 68 -6.36 5.76 1.67
C GLU A 68 -5.47 6.37 2.76
N ARG A 69 -4.49 7.19 2.39
CA ARG A 69 -3.55 7.84 3.32
C ARG A 69 -4.24 8.62 4.47
N PRO A 70 -5.28 9.44 4.25
CA PRO A 70 -5.98 10.14 5.33
C PRO A 70 -6.61 9.22 6.36
N THR A 71 -6.98 7.99 5.96
CA THR A 71 -7.54 6.96 6.86
C THR A 71 -6.44 6.26 7.65
N ILE A 72 -5.32 5.93 7.00
CA ILE A 72 -4.24 5.14 7.61
C ILE A 72 -3.36 5.98 8.53
N GLN A 73 -3.04 7.22 8.15
CA GLN A 73 -2.14 8.08 8.90
C GLN A 73 -2.53 8.27 10.38
N PRO A 74 -3.80 8.58 10.74
CA PRO A 74 -4.19 8.70 12.14
C PRO A 74 -4.10 7.37 12.91
N LEU A 75 -4.40 6.23 12.26
CA LEU A 75 -4.28 4.91 12.88
C LEU A 75 -2.83 4.56 13.20
N MET A 76 -1.90 4.87 12.30
CA MET A 76 -0.45 4.73 12.54
C MET A 76 0.02 5.59 13.72
N GLU A 77 -0.46 6.83 13.78
CA GLU A 77 -0.11 7.76 14.85
C GLU A 77 -0.66 7.28 16.20
N GLN A 78 -1.90 6.80 16.26
CA GLN A 78 -2.50 6.20 17.46
C GLN A 78 -1.69 5.02 17.98
N LEU A 79 -1.26 4.13 17.09
CA LEU A 79 -0.48 2.98 17.48
C LEU A 79 0.89 3.40 18.03
N LYS A 80 1.58 4.32 17.35
CA LYS A 80 2.86 4.87 17.81
C LYS A 80 2.73 5.51 19.19
N GLN A 81 1.70 6.31 19.42
CA GLN A 81 1.43 6.93 20.72
C GLN A 81 1.18 5.88 21.79
N SER A 82 0.39 4.86 21.49
CA SER A 82 0.11 3.78 22.43
C SER A 82 1.37 2.97 22.80
N HIS A 83 2.25 2.65 21.83
CA HIS A 83 3.54 2.03 22.14
C HIS A 83 4.40 2.92 23.04
N HIS A 84 4.39 4.23 22.82
CA HIS A 84 5.12 5.18 23.67
C HIS A 84 4.58 5.22 25.11
N GLN A 85 3.25 5.15 25.28
CA GLN A 85 2.59 5.11 26.58
C GLN A 85 2.86 3.80 27.32
N LEU A 86 2.79 2.65 26.64
CA LEU A 86 3.14 1.36 27.21
C LEU A 86 4.59 1.32 27.69
N ARG A 87 5.51 1.89 26.90
CA ARG A 87 6.92 2.03 27.29
C ARG A 87 7.09 2.88 28.55
N GLN A 88 6.41 4.02 28.62
CA GLN A 88 6.44 4.88 29.81
C GLN A 88 5.88 4.17 31.06
N LEU A 89 4.81 3.38 30.91
CA LEU A 89 4.29 2.57 32.02
C LEU A 89 5.30 1.53 32.49
N ALA A 90 5.99 0.86 31.57
CA ALA A 90 7.03 -0.10 31.90
C ALA A 90 8.22 0.54 32.62
N GLU A 91 8.56 1.79 32.27
CA GLU A 91 9.66 2.56 32.88
C GLU A 91 9.25 3.28 34.18
N SER A 92 7.96 3.28 34.55
CA SER A 92 7.43 4.07 35.69
C SER A 92 7.79 3.54 37.08
N GLY A 93 8.44 2.37 37.18
CA GLY A 93 8.83 1.74 38.45
C GLY A 93 7.69 1.05 39.20
N SER A 94 6.44 1.20 38.76
CA SER A 94 5.28 0.47 39.28
C SER A 94 4.41 -0.06 38.14
N PHE A 95 4.10 -1.35 38.16
CA PHE A 95 3.25 -1.96 37.13
C PHE A 95 1.76 -1.66 37.40
N ASP A 96 1.13 -0.92 36.49
CA ASP A 96 -0.31 -0.64 36.50
C ASP A 96 -1.00 -1.48 35.43
N GLU A 97 -1.46 -2.68 35.82
CA GLU A 97 -2.12 -3.62 34.90
C GLU A 97 -3.38 -3.03 34.25
N GLY A 98 -4.14 -2.21 34.98
CA GLY A 98 -5.36 -1.59 34.49
C GLY A 98 -5.09 -0.66 33.31
N LYS A 99 -4.07 0.21 33.42
CA LYS A 99 -3.64 1.07 32.32
C LYS A 99 -3.09 0.27 31.14
N VAL A 100 -2.30 -0.76 31.41
CA VAL A 100 -1.76 -1.63 30.35
C VAL A 100 -2.88 -2.31 29.58
N ARG A 101 -3.89 -2.89 30.26
CA ARG A 101 -5.05 -3.52 29.61
C ARG A 101 -5.86 -2.53 28.78
N SER A 102 -6.05 -1.31 29.28
CA SER A 102 -6.77 -0.26 28.55
C SER A 102 -6.04 0.13 27.25
N LEU A 103 -4.72 0.34 27.32
CA LEU A 103 -3.92 0.64 26.14
C LEU A 103 -3.87 -0.54 25.15
N ALA A 104 -3.73 -1.77 25.65
CA ALA A 104 -3.73 -2.96 24.80
C ALA A 104 -5.08 -3.14 24.07
N ALA A 105 -6.20 -2.88 24.74
CA ALA A 105 -7.52 -2.90 24.10
C ALA A 105 -7.62 -1.84 22.98
N GLN A 106 -7.11 -0.63 23.22
CA GLN A 106 -7.05 0.41 22.21
C GLN A 106 -6.16 0.01 21.01
N GLN A 107 -4.98 -0.56 21.26
CA GLN A 107 -4.11 -1.07 20.19
C GLN A 107 -4.78 -2.14 19.34
N SER A 108 -5.50 -3.08 19.97
CA SER A 108 -6.22 -4.13 19.26
C SER A 108 -7.27 -3.57 18.31
N GLN A 109 -8.01 -2.54 18.74
CA GLN A 109 -8.97 -1.85 17.88
C GLN A 109 -8.28 -1.15 16.71
N THR A 110 -7.21 -0.37 16.97
CA THR A 110 -6.43 0.29 15.91
C THR A 110 -5.82 -0.71 14.93
N MET A 111 -5.29 -1.84 15.43
CA MET A 111 -4.75 -2.93 14.61
C MET A 111 -5.83 -3.52 13.70
N THR A 112 -7.04 -3.73 14.22
CA THR A 112 -8.17 -4.25 13.45
C THR A 112 -8.48 -3.35 12.26
N GLU A 113 -8.60 -2.05 12.48
CA GLU A 113 -8.84 -1.08 11.40
C GLU A 113 -7.69 -1.06 10.38
N LEU A 114 -6.45 -1.13 10.84
CA LEU A 114 -5.28 -1.18 9.95
C LEU A 114 -5.26 -2.43 9.08
N ILE A 115 -5.62 -3.60 9.63
CA ILE A 115 -5.74 -4.84 8.86
C ILE A 115 -6.81 -4.68 7.78
N VAL A 116 -7.99 -4.13 8.12
CA VAL A 116 -9.06 -3.88 7.15
C VAL A 116 -8.60 -2.95 6.03
N GLN A 117 -7.92 -1.84 6.36
CA GLN A 117 -7.41 -0.90 5.36
C GLN A 117 -6.33 -1.53 4.48
N LYS A 118 -5.40 -2.28 5.08
CA LYS A 118 -4.36 -3.02 4.35
C LYS A 118 -4.96 -3.99 3.35
N THR A 119 -5.90 -4.83 3.79
CA THR A 119 -6.52 -5.83 2.93
C THR A 119 -7.36 -5.19 1.83
N ARG A 120 -8.00 -4.04 2.10
CA ARG A 120 -8.70 -3.25 1.06
C ARG A 120 -7.73 -2.78 -0.02
N ILE A 121 -6.63 -2.13 0.37
CA ILE A 121 -5.59 -1.70 -0.56
C ILE A 121 -5.08 -2.88 -1.36
N GLU A 122 -4.70 -3.98 -0.70
CA GLU A 122 -4.23 -5.18 -1.38
C GLU A 122 -5.25 -5.68 -2.42
N SER A 123 -6.53 -5.74 -2.06
CA SER A 123 -7.60 -6.12 -3.00
C SER A 123 -7.66 -5.21 -4.22
N ASP A 124 -7.62 -3.89 -4.02
CA ASP A 124 -7.66 -2.91 -5.11
C ASP A 124 -6.41 -3.04 -6.00
N LEU A 125 -5.22 -3.21 -5.41
CA LEU A 125 -3.98 -3.44 -6.15
C LEU A 125 -4.03 -4.72 -6.99
N PHE A 126 -4.56 -5.81 -6.42
CA PHE A 126 -4.71 -7.09 -7.13
C PHE A 126 -5.62 -6.98 -8.35
N GLN A 127 -6.64 -6.11 -8.32
CA GLN A 127 -7.54 -5.91 -9.46
C GLN A 127 -6.84 -5.22 -10.65
N LEU A 128 -5.77 -4.45 -10.40
CA LEU A 128 -5.01 -3.77 -11.45
C LEU A 128 -4.05 -4.70 -12.21
N LEU A 129 -3.77 -5.88 -11.67
CA LEU A 129 -2.80 -6.81 -12.23
C LEU A 129 -3.37 -7.62 -13.41
N THR A 130 -2.53 -7.84 -14.42
CA THR A 130 -2.84 -8.81 -15.49
C THR A 130 -2.88 -10.24 -14.94
N PRO A 131 -3.50 -11.21 -15.64
CA PRO A 131 -3.47 -12.61 -15.23
C PRO A 131 -2.06 -13.13 -14.96
N GLU A 132 -1.09 -12.78 -15.80
CA GLU A 132 0.31 -13.20 -15.68
C GLU A 132 0.97 -12.59 -14.43
N GLN A 133 0.69 -11.31 -14.15
CA GLN A 133 1.18 -10.63 -12.94
C GLN A 133 0.55 -11.23 -11.66
N LYS A 134 -0.72 -11.64 -11.71
CA LYS A 134 -1.39 -12.33 -10.59
C LYS A 134 -0.74 -13.67 -10.29
N THR A 135 -0.43 -14.47 -11.32
CA THR A 135 0.30 -15.74 -11.15
C THR A 135 1.67 -15.50 -10.52
N LYS A 136 2.43 -14.52 -11.03
CA LYS A 136 3.75 -14.17 -10.48
C LYS A 136 3.67 -13.73 -9.01
N MET A 137 2.60 -13.04 -8.64
CA MET A 137 2.33 -12.64 -7.26
C MET A 137 2.05 -13.84 -6.35
N GLN A 138 1.18 -14.77 -6.77
CA GLN A 138 0.88 -15.98 -6.01
C GLN A 138 2.12 -16.84 -5.77
N GLU A 139 2.97 -17.00 -6.80
CA GLU A 139 4.25 -17.70 -6.63
C GLU A 139 5.17 -17.02 -5.61
N PHE A 140 5.22 -15.69 -5.62
CA PHE A 140 6.00 -14.93 -4.65
C PHE A 140 5.48 -15.17 -3.22
N MET A 141 4.16 -15.08 -3.02
CA MET A 141 3.53 -15.31 -1.72
C MET A 141 3.82 -16.72 -1.21
N ASN A 142 3.68 -17.74 -2.05
CA ASN A 142 3.97 -19.12 -1.69
C ASN A 142 5.44 -19.32 -1.28
N ARG A 143 6.39 -18.72 -2.03
CA ARG A 143 7.81 -18.79 -1.66
C ARG A 143 8.11 -18.06 -0.35
N HIS A 144 7.45 -16.94 -0.11
CA HIS A 144 7.59 -16.20 1.14
C HIS A 144 7.07 -17.02 2.32
N GLU A 145 5.90 -17.64 2.18
CA GLU A 145 5.30 -18.53 3.19
C GLU A 145 6.21 -19.73 3.50
N GLN A 146 6.74 -20.39 2.47
CA GLN A 146 7.68 -21.51 2.65
C GLN A 146 8.94 -21.10 3.41
N ARG A 147 9.50 -19.92 3.11
CA ARG A 147 10.66 -19.38 3.85
C ARG A 147 10.30 -19.08 5.30
N PHE A 148 9.15 -18.46 5.54
CA PHE A 148 8.66 -18.21 6.88
C PHE A 148 8.50 -19.51 7.68
N MET A 149 7.83 -20.50 7.09
CA MET A 149 7.69 -21.82 7.71
C MET A 149 9.04 -22.45 8.01
N LYS A 150 9.99 -22.40 7.07
CA LYS A 150 11.34 -22.93 7.29
C LYS A 150 12.03 -22.27 8.49
N HIS A 151 12.00 -20.93 8.57
CA HIS A 151 12.61 -20.21 9.68
C HIS A 151 11.93 -20.49 11.03
N MET A 152 10.60 -20.67 11.04
CA MET A 152 9.87 -21.08 12.24
C MET A 152 10.32 -22.48 12.69
N HIS A 153 10.43 -23.44 11.78
CA HIS A 153 10.87 -24.80 12.12
C HIS A 153 12.33 -24.84 12.60
N GLU A 154 13.23 -24.08 11.98
CA GLU A 154 14.64 -23.96 12.38
C GLU A 154 14.78 -23.30 13.76
N GLY A 155 13.98 -22.27 14.05
CA GLY A 155 13.97 -21.61 15.37
C GLY A 155 13.37 -22.46 16.49
N MET A 156 12.47 -23.41 16.16
CA MET A 156 11.86 -24.33 17.14
C MET A 156 12.67 -25.61 17.37
N SER A 157 13.59 -25.96 16.47
CA SER A 157 14.43 -27.17 16.56
C SER A 157 15.81 -26.89 17.16
N GLY A 158 16.10 -25.62 17.49
CA GLY A 158 17.34 -25.19 18.13
C GLY A 158 17.15 -24.95 19.62
N ASP A 159 16.86 -26.00 20.38
CA ASP A 159 16.97 -26.09 21.85
C ASP A 159 17.63 -27.43 22.22
#